data_AF-A0A3S8WM90-F1
#
_entry.id   AF-A0A3S8WM90-F1
#
_cell.length_a   1.000
_cell.length_b   1.000
_cell.length_c   1.000
_cell.angle_alpha   90.00
_cell.angle_beta   90.00
_cell.angle_gamma   90.00
#
_symmetry.space_group_name_H-M   'P 1'
#
loop_
_entity.id
_entity.type
_entity.pdbx_description
1 polymer ?
#
loop_
_entity_poly.entity_id
_entity_poly.type
_entity_poly.pdbx_seq_one_letter_code
_entity_poly.pdbx_strand_id
1 'polypeptide(L)'
;MCSAHPERLLVDHCHRTGLVRGLLCTSCNTSEGVRNVPSFVAYRERPPAVMLGLDEQYGSALGRFWARPGRAGPAQRRPRRRCRSPLRRNR
;
A
#
# COMPACT_ATOMS: atom_id res chain seq x y z
N MET A 1 2.90 -6.49 -13.00
CA MET A 1 3.25 -7.50 -11.96
C MET A 1 3.50 -8.82 -12.66
N CYS A 2 4.43 -9.62 -12.15
CA CYS A 2 5.02 -10.74 -12.89
C CYS A 2 4.50 -12.14 -12.49
N SER A 3 3.38 -12.23 -11.77
CA SER A 3 2.75 -13.50 -11.37
C SER A 3 3.70 -14.50 -10.70
N ALA A 4 4.56 -14.03 -9.79
CA ALA A 4 5.50 -14.87 -9.06
C ALA A 4 4.79 -15.85 -8.11
N HIS A 5 5.46 -16.96 -7.78
CA HIS A 5 4.95 -17.97 -6.84
C HIS A 5 4.78 -17.38 -5.42
N PRO A 6 3.72 -17.77 -4.68
CA PRO A 6 3.42 -17.23 -3.35
C PRO A 6 4.55 -17.34 -2.32
N GLU A 7 5.38 -18.39 -2.36
CA GLU A 7 6.51 -18.59 -1.40
C GLU A 7 7.53 -17.43 -1.40
N ARG A 8 7.55 -16.58 -2.44
CA ARG A 8 8.57 -15.56 -2.67
C ARG A 8 8.01 -14.14 -2.66
N LEU A 9 6.86 -13.95 -2.02
CA LEU A 9 6.21 -12.65 -1.93
C LEU A 9 6.58 -11.91 -0.64
N LEU A 10 6.71 -10.60 -0.77
CA LEU A 10 6.94 -9.64 0.30
C LEU A 10 5.70 -8.76 0.48
N VAL A 11 5.49 -8.28 1.70
CA VAL A 11 4.41 -7.34 2.01
C VAL A 11 4.81 -5.94 1.54
N ASP A 12 4.07 -5.43 0.58
CA ASP A 12 4.19 -4.06 0.09
C ASP A 12 3.24 -3.12 0.84
N HIS A 13 3.73 -1.92 1.17
CA HIS A 13 2.99 -0.95 2.00
C HIS A 13 3.26 0.49 1.56
N CYS A 14 2.30 1.38 1.81
CA CYS A 14 2.49 2.81 1.54
C CYS A 14 3.43 3.40 2.60
N HIS A 15 4.64 3.82 2.24
CA HIS A 15 5.60 4.39 3.20
C HIS A 15 5.13 5.67 3.93
N ARG A 16 4.07 6.33 3.44
CA ARG A 16 3.48 7.51 4.10
C ARG A 16 2.45 7.17 5.16
N THR A 17 1.62 6.15 4.93
CA THR A 17 0.54 5.78 5.87
C THR A 17 0.84 4.50 6.62
N GLY A 18 1.81 3.72 6.16
CA GLY A 18 2.12 2.36 6.59
C GLY A 18 1.05 1.34 6.27
N LEU A 19 0.01 1.68 5.49
CA LEU A 19 -1.04 0.73 5.12
C LEU A 19 -0.51 -0.29 4.11
N VAL A 20 -0.79 -1.55 4.36
CA VAL A 20 -0.49 -2.65 3.43
C VAL A 20 -1.30 -2.48 2.15
N ARG A 21 -0.63 -2.62 1.01
CA ARG A 21 -1.25 -2.58 -0.32
C ARG A 21 -1.47 -3.98 -0.86
N GLY A 22 -0.52 -4.88 -0.67
CA GLY A 22 -0.61 -6.25 -1.13
C GLY A 22 0.70 -6.99 -1.06
N LEU A 23 0.79 -8.09 -1.81
CA LEU A 23 1.96 -8.94 -1.90
C LEU A 23 2.64 -8.76 -3.26
N LEU A 24 3.95 -8.53 -3.26
CA LEU A 24 4.78 -8.39 -4.45
C LEU A 24 6.04 -9.24 -4.30
N CYS A 25 6.54 -9.82 -5.38
CA CYS A 25 7.88 -10.43 -5.34
C CYS A 25 8.95 -9.36 -5.12
N THR A 26 10.15 -9.76 -4.72
CA THR A 26 11.28 -8.86 -4.46
C THR A 26 11.54 -7.87 -5.60
N SER A 27 11.56 -8.33 -6.85
CA SER A 27 11.85 -7.47 -8.01
C SER A 27 10.72 -6.46 -8.29
N CYS A 28 9.46 -6.88 -8.17
CA CYS A 28 8.32 -5.98 -8.33
C CYS A 28 8.23 -4.99 -7.17
N ASN A 29 8.49 -5.42 -5.94
CA ASN A 29 8.48 -4.56 -4.75
C ASN A 29 9.52 -3.45 -4.87
N THR A 30 10.77 -3.79 -5.21
CA THR A 30 11.82 -2.79 -5.46
C THR A 30 11.47 -1.87 -6.63
N SER A 31 10.94 -2.43 -7.72
CA SER A 31 10.52 -1.66 -8.90
C SER A 31 9.36 -0.71 -8.60
N GLU A 32 8.45 -1.09 -7.70
CA GLU A 32 7.30 -0.26 -7.31
C GLU A 32 7.77 1.07 -6.72
N GLY A 33 8.83 1.08 -5.91
CA GLY A 33 9.35 2.29 -5.29
C GLY A 33 9.97 3.30 -6.26
N VAL A 34 10.42 2.85 -7.44
CA VAL A 34 11.20 3.68 -8.38
C VAL A 34 10.51 3.94 -9.71
N ARG A 35 9.65 3.03 -10.17
CA ARG A 35 9.06 3.10 -11.51
C ARG A 35 7.70 3.79 -11.48
N ASN A 36 7.43 4.58 -12.50
CA ASN A 36 6.12 5.19 -12.75
C ASN A 36 5.51 4.68 -14.06
N VAL A 37 5.33 3.36 -14.16
CA VAL A 37 4.67 2.71 -15.31
C VAL A 37 3.18 2.47 -15.01
N PRO A 38 2.31 2.39 -16.03
CA PRO A 38 0.85 2.30 -15.83
C PRO A 38 0.40 1.19 -14.88
N SER A 39 1.08 0.05 -14.88
CA SER A 39 0.77 -1.07 -13.98
C SER A 39 0.96 -0.74 -12.50
N PHE A 40 2.02 -0.02 -12.13
CA PHE A 40 2.22 0.43 -10.75
C PHE A 40 1.30 1.59 -10.38
N VAL A 41 0.92 2.44 -11.33
CA VAL A 41 -0.09 3.48 -11.10
C VAL A 41 -1.44 2.84 -10.75
N ALA A 42 -1.91 1.88 -11.54
CA ALA A 42 -3.14 1.14 -11.28
C ALA A 42 -3.08 0.40 -9.92
N TYR A 43 -1.95 -0.23 -9.62
CA TYR A 43 -1.71 -0.89 -8.35
C TYR A 43 -1.81 0.07 -7.16
N ARG A 44 -1.17 1.25 -7.21
CA ARG A 44 -1.27 2.28 -6.16
C ARG A 44 -2.69 2.83 -6.02
N GLU A 45 -3.41 2.93 -7.13
CA GLU A 45 -4.76 3.48 -7.18
C GLU A 45 -5.79 2.54 -6.56
N ARG A 46 -5.69 1.24 -6.85
CA ARG A 46 -6.65 0.23 -6.37
C ARG A 46 -5.92 -1.07 -6.00
N PRO A 47 -5.16 -1.06 -4.89
CA PRO A 47 -4.34 -2.20 -4.49
C PRO A 47 -5.18 -3.40 -4.02
N PRO A 48 -4.63 -4.62 -4.01
CA PRO A 48 -5.33 -5.83 -3.56
C PRO A 48 -5.98 -5.70 -2.18
N ALA A 49 -5.30 -5.13 -1.19
CA ALA A 49 -5.86 -4.92 0.15
C ALA A 49 -7.15 -4.07 0.09
N VAL A 50 -7.18 -3.04 -0.75
CA VAL A 50 -8.37 -2.21 -0.96
C VAL A 50 -9.51 -2.97 -1.63
N MET A 51 -9.21 -3.85 -2.58
CA MET A 51 -10.20 -4.70 -3.25
C MET A 51 -10.79 -5.75 -2.30
N LEU A 52 -9.96 -6.28 -1.41
CA LEU A 52 -10.35 -7.25 -0.39
C LEU A 52 -10.96 -6.61 0.88
N GLY A 53 -10.95 -5.28 0.98
CA GLY A 53 -11.48 -4.56 2.14
C GLY A 53 -10.59 -4.65 3.40
N LEU A 54 -9.31 -5.00 3.23
CA LEU A 54 -8.32 -5.10 4.30
C LEU A 54 -7.66 -3.74 4.55
N ASP A 55 -7.51 -3.39 5.84
CA ASP A 55 -6.84 -2.19 6.33
C ASP A 55 -5.74 -2.52 7.36
N GLU A 56 -4.83 -3.43 6.96
CA GLU A 56 -3.70 -3.85 7.78
C GLU A 56 -2.56 -2.82 7.79
N GLN A 57 -1.93 -2.63 8.94
CA GLN A 57 -0.75 -1.78 9.10
C GLN A 57 0.52 -2.63 8.96
N TYR A 58 1.49 -2.16 8.18
CA TYR A 58 2.78 -2.82 8.09
C TYR A 58 3.55 -2.69 9.42
N GLY A 59 4.03 -3.82 9.96
CA GLY A 59 4.84 -3.87 11.19
C GLY A 59 4.09 -4.08 12.51
N SER A 60 2.77 -4.35 12.49
CA SER A 60 2.01 -4.66 13.72
C SER A 60 2.16 -6.11 14.14
N ALA A 61 3.22 -6.42 14.90
CA ALA A 61 3.27 -7.66 15.69
C ALA A 61 3.48 -7.38 17.19
N LEU A 62 4.42 -6.52 17.59
CA LEU A 62 4.66 -6.22 19.01
C LEU A 62 5.62 -5.02 19.16
N GLY A 63 5.26 -3.82 18.70
CA GLY A 63 6.23 -2.72 18.64
C GLY A 63 5.69 -1.34 18.30
N ARG A 64 4.93 -0.75 19.25
CA ARG A 64 5.01 0.66 19.66
C ARG A 64 5.04 1.77 18.57
N PHE A 65 3.93 2.52 18.53
CA PHE A 65 3.80 3.95 18.12
C PHE A 65 3.82 4.31 16.63
N TRP A 66 2.79 3.90 15.89
CA TRP A 66 2.11 4.83 14.98
C TRP A 66 0.67 4.99 15.48
N ALA A 67 0.34 6.19 15.95
CA ALA A 67 -0.95 6.51 16.52
C ALA A 67 -2.07 6.21 15.50
N ARG A 68 -3.09 5.46 15.94
CA ARG A 68 -4.36 5.34 15.21
C ARG A 68 -4.98 6.75 15.08
N PRO A 69 -5.11 7.37 13.90
CA PRO A 69 -6.01 8.49 13.78
C PRO A 69 -7.42 7.92 13.63
N GLY A 70 -8.14 7.81 14.75
CA GLY A 70 -9.59 7.62 14.75
C GLY A 70 -10.04 6.16 14.68
N ARG A 71 -10.23 5.57 15.86
CA ARG A 71 -11.31 4.59 16.04
C ARG A 71 -12.63 5.38 15.97
N ALA A 72 -13.14 5.60 14.76
CA ALA A 72 -14.52 6.03 14.57
C ALA A 72 -15.38 4.77 14.43
N GLY A 73 -16.47 4.71 15.21
CA GLY A 73 -17.54 3.73 15.02
C GLY A 73 -18.18 3.83 13.62
N PRO A 74 -19.26 3.09 13.34
CA PRO A 74 -19.79 2.91 12.00
C PRO A 74 -20.42 4.21 11.51
N ALA A 75 -19.61 5.07 10.89
CA ALA A 75 -20.07 6.30 10.30
C ALA A 75 -19.16 6.69 9.14
N GLN A 76 -19.73 6.46 7.96
CA GLN A 76 -19.58 7.37 6.82
C GLN A 76 -18.24 7.30 6.08
N ARG A 77 -18.28 6.51 4.99
CA ARG A 77 -17.70 6.79 3.66
C ARG A 77 -16.97 8.13 3.56
N ARG A 78 -15.76 8.24 4.10
CA ARG A 78 -14.83 9.31 3.74
C ARG A 78 -14.09 8.88 2.48
N PRO A 79 -13.91 9.75 1.48
CA PRO A 79 -13.21 9.38 0.27
C PRO A 79 -11.79 9.00 0.70
N ARG A 80 -11.47 7.71 0.53
CA ARG A 80 -10.16 7.14 0.84
C ARG A 80 -9.12 8.08 0.24
N ARG A 81 -8.38 8.82 1.08
CA ARG A 81 -7.23 9.60 0.62
C ARG A 81 -6.26 8.58 0.06
N ARG A 82 -6.41 8.28 -1.24
CA ARG A 82 -5.54 7.37 -1.96
C ARG A 82 -4.13 7.83 -1.67
N CYS A 83 -3.24 6.92 -1.32
CA CYS A 83 -1.81 7.20 -1.34
C CYS A 83 -1.41 7.48 -2.81
N ARG A 84 -1.85 8.61 -3.39
CA ARG A 84 -1.24 9.19 -4.57
C ARG A 84 0.12 9.68 -4.08
N SER A 85 1.19 9.02 -4.51
CA SER A 85 2.55 9.52 -4.30
C SER A 85 2.62 10.94 -4.87
N PRO A 86 3.24 11.92 -4.20
CA PRO A 86 3.47 13.20 -4.83
C PRO A 86 4.44 12.92 -5.99
N LEU A 87 3.96 13.08 -7.21
CA LEU A 87 4.85 13.19 -8.37
C LEU A 87 5.83 14.31 -8.03
N ARG A 88 7.11 13.97 -7.80
CA ARG A 88 8.17 14.97 -7.79
C ARG A 88 8.11 15.65 -9.16
N ARG A 89 7.64 16.89 -9.18
CA ARG A 89 7.76 17.78 -10.33
C ARG A 89 9.26 18.06 -10.47
N ASN A 90 9.92 17.36 -11.39
CA ASN A 90 11.22 17.80 -11.86
C ASN A 90 10.97 19.03 -12.76
N ARG A 91 11.61 20.13 -12.39
CA ARG A 91 11.87 21.27 -13.28
C ARG A 91 12.86 20.85 -14.36
#